data_AF-A0A2N5JQZ0-F1
#
_entry.id   AF-A0A2N5JQZ0-F1
#
_cell.length_a   1.000
_cell.length_b   1.000
_cell.length_c   1.000
_cell.angle_alpha   90.00
_cell.angle_beta   90.00
_cell.angle_gamma   90.00
#
_symmetry.space_group_name_H-M   'P 1'
#
loop_
_entity.id
_entity.type
_entity.pdbx_description
1 polymer ?
#
loop_
_entity_poly.entity_id
_entity_poly.type
_entity_poly.pdbx_seq_one_letter_code
_entity_poly.pdbx_strand_id
1 'polypeptide(L)'
;MKRLIPLFLLAGLTFSPATVWARPFPREGMPRLEDRKGRLISELNLSEQQQQQLEAIRQQFRPEVEKLKNKLDQLRQDMRQLNSSNASDQQLRAKFQEIQAVKNDLEELRFEQKLAMRQVLTPEQRVKMANLREGRPRANRF
;
A
#
# COMPACT_ATOMS: atom_id res chain seq x y z
N MET A 1 -42.10 8.59 65.01
CA MET A 1 -43.32 7.96 64.48
C MET A 1 -42.98 7.46 63.08
N LYS A 2 -42.60 6.19 62.92
CA LYS A 2 -43.43 5.06 62.44
C LYS A 2 -44.01 5.26 61.03
N ARG A 3 -43.62 4.32 60.13
CA ARG A 3 -44.29 3.82 58.90
C ARG A 3 -43.91 4.55 57.59
N LEU A 4 -43.75 3.93 56.42
CA LEU A 4 -43.84 2.54 55.93
C LEU A 4 -43.21 2.53 54.51
N ILE A 5 -42.45 1.50 54.16
CA ILE A 5 -41.98 1.22 52.79
C ILE A 5 -43.12 0.51 52.04
N PRO A 6 -43.33 0.77 50.73
CA PRO A 6 -43.80 -0.25 49.83
C PRO A 6 -42.73 -0.58 48.78
N LEU A 7 -42.35 -1.84 48.86
CA LEU A 7 -41.61 -2.62 47.88
C LEU A 7 -42.45 -2.70 46.60
N PHE A 8 -41.98 -2.13 45.49
CA PHE A 8 -42.45 -2.50 44.15
C PHE A 8 -41.35 -3.29 43.47
N LEU A 9 -41.55 -4.61 43.46
CA LEU A 9 -40.92 -5.55 42.53
C LEU A 9 -41.34 -5.15 41.11
N LEU A 10 -40.37 -4.76 40.29
CA LEU A 10 -40.54 -4.70 38.84
C LEU A 10 -39.27 -5.26 38.19
N ALA A 11 -39.44 -6.49 37.69
CA ALA A 11 -38.56 -7.11 36.73
C ALA A 11 -38.36 -6.18 35.52
N GLY A 12 -37.12 -5.98 35.11
CA GLY A 12 -36.84 -5.07 34.00
C GLY A 12 -35.42 -5.17 33.50
N LEU A 13 -35.24 -6.07 32.53
CA LEU A 13 -34.21 -6.09 31.49
C LEU A 13 -32.74 -6.09 31.92
N THR A 14 -32.15 -7.28 31.78
CA THR A 14 -30.74 -7.49 31.51
C THR A 14 -30.30 -6.62 30.32
N PHE A 15 -29.53 -5.57 30.59
CA PHE A 15 -28.84 -4.83 29.55
C PHE A 15 -27.65 -5.68 29.08
N SER A 16 -27.80 -6.31 27.92
CA SER A 16 -26.71 -7.04 27.25
C SER A 16 -25.59 -6.09 26.86
N PRO A 17 -24.34 -6.27 27.32
CA PRO A 17 -23.21 -5.61 26.70
C PRO A 17 -22.89 -6.35 25.40
N ALA A 18 -23.53 -5.96 24.30
CA ALA A 18 -23.06 -6.32 22.96
C ALA A 18 -21.83 -5.46 22.59
N THR A 19 -20.74 -5.60 23.35
CA THR A 19 -19.41 -5.09 22.97
C THR A 19 -18.53 -6.27 22.57
N VAL A 20 -19.02 -7.04 21.61
CA VAL A 20 -18.24 -8.01 20.85
C VAL A 20 -18.60 -7.75 19.39
N TRP A 21 -17.65 -7.89 18.48
CA TRP A 21 -17.75 -7.67 17.02
C TRP A 21 -17.28 -6.32 16.47
N ALA A 22 -16.03 -5.98 16.77
CA ALA A 22 -15.13 -5.47 15.73
C ALA A 22 -13.73 -6.08 15.92
N ARG A 23 -13.65 -7.41 15.94
CA ARG A 23 -12.35 -8.08 15.73
C ARG A 23 -12.02 -7.90 14.24
N PRO A 24 -10.90 -7.26 13.87
CA PRO A 24 -10.47 -7.25 12.47
C PRO A 24 -10.32 -8.70 12.04
N PHE A 25 -11.11 -9.14 11.05
CA PHE A 25 -10.97 -10.47 10.46
C PHE A 25 -9.51 -10.64 10.00
N PRO A 26 -8.74 -11.59 10.55
CA PRO A 26 -7.47 -11.94 9.97
C PRO A 26 -7.75 -12.42 8.55
N ARG A 27 -7.26 -11.71 7.54
CA ARG A 27 -7.25 -12.21 6.15
C ARG A 27 -6.21 -13.33 6.08
N GLU A 28 -6.57 -14.49 6.61
CA GLU A 28 -5.83 -15.74 6.45
C GLU A 28 -5.81 -16.07 4.95
N GLY A 29 -4.65 -15.98 4.30
CA GLY A 29 -4.48 -16.44 2.91
C GLY A 29 -3.84 -15.45 1.93
N MET A 30 -3.64 -14.18 2.28
CA MET A 30 -2.75 -13.32 1.49
C MET A 30 -1.36 -13.32 2.12
N PRO A 31 -0.32 -13.87 1.46
CA PRO A 31 1.05 -13.72 1.96
C PRO A 31 1.34 -12.24 2.13
N ARG A 32 1.95 -11.86 3.27
CA ARG A 32 2.31 -10.47 3.54
C ARG A 32 3.15 -9.96 2.39
N LEU A 33 3.05 -8.66 2.09
CA LEU A 33 3.86 -8.05 1.03
C LEU A 33 5.36 -8.26 1.29
N GLU A 34 5.77 -8.30 2.57
CA GLU A 34 7.08 -8.76 3.07
C GLU A 34 7.45 -10.15 2.51
N ASP A 35 6.57 -11.14 2.68
CA ASP A 35 6.80 -12.54 2.30
C ASP A 35 6.99 -12.72 0.79
N ARG A 36 6.34 -11.86 -0.03
CA ARG A 36 6.49 -11.89 -1.49
C ARG A 36 7.77 -11.25 -1.99
N LYS A 37 8.29 -10.25 -1.27
CA LYS A 37 9.59 -9.63 -1.56
C LYS A 37 10.74 -10.54 -1.12
N GLY A 38 10.63 -11.15 0.06
CA GLY A 38 11.61 -12.12 0.57
C GLY A 38 11.81 -13.30 -0.36
N ARG A 39 10.72 -13.88 -0.91
CA ARG A 39 10.78 -15.00 -1.86
C ARG A 39 11.53 -14.68 -3.16
N LEU A 40 11.35 -13.47 -3.70
CA LEU A 40 12.03 -13.03 -4.93
C LEU A 40 13.54 -12.91 -4.74
N ILE A 41 13.97 -12.46 -3.57
CA ILE A 41 15.38 -12.30 -3.19
C ILE A 41 16.02 -13.67 -2.94
N SER A 42 15.32 -14.57 -2.25
CA SER A 42 15.82 -15.93 -2.00
C SER A 42 15.95 -16.75 -3.28
N GLU A 43 15.07 -16.54 -4.27
CA GLU A 43 15.13 -17.27 -5.53
C GLU A 43 16.31 -16.83 -6.42
N LEU A 44 16.87 -15.64 -6.23
CA LEU A 44 18.00 -15.16 -7.07
C LEU A 44 19.38 -15.64 -6.60
N ASN A 45 19.48 -16.34 -5.46
CA ASN A 45 20.73 -16.80 -4.86
C ASN A 45 21.80 -15.69 -4.81
N LEU A 46 21.42 -14.52 -4.28
CA LEU A 46 22.28 -13.34 -4.23
C LEU A 46 23.39 -13.52 -3.20
N SER A 47 24.63 -13.15 -3.56
CA SER A 47 25.71 -13.07 -2.57
C SER A 47 25.43 -11.99 -1.52
N GLU A 48 26.07 -12.08 -0.36
CA GLU A 48 25.94 -11.06 0.70
C GLU A 48 26.29 -9.65 0.18
N GLN A 49 27.35 -9.54 -0.62
CA GLN A 49 27.75 -8.29 -1.25
C GLN A 49 26.67 -7.75 -2.20
N GLN A 50 26.06 -8.61 -3.03
CA GLN A 50 24.95 -8.19 -3.90
C GLN A 50 23.73 -7.74 -3.09
N GLN A 51 23.42 -8.43 -1.99
CA GLN A 51 22.31 -8.05 -1.11
C GLN A 51 22.52 -6.66 -0.50
N GLN A 52 23.72 -6.39 0.02
CA GLN A 52 24.09 -5.07 0.56
C GLN A 52 24.00 -3.96 -0.49
N GLN A 53 24.51 -4.21 -1.70
CA GLN A 53 24.44 -3.24 -2.81
C GLN A 53 23.00 -2.95 -3.23
N LEU A 54 22.17 -4.00 -3.36
CA LEU A 54 20.75 -3.83 -3.70
C LEU A 54 19.98 -3.07 -2.61
N GLU A 55 20.33 -3.29 -1.34
CA GLU A 55 19.71 -2.55 -0.25
C GLU A 55 20.13 -1.08 -0.23
N ALA A 56 21.41 -0.78 -0.48
CA ALA A 56 21.88 0.60 -0.64
C ALA A 56 21.16 1.32 -1.79
N ILE A 57 20.99 0.66 -2.94
CA ILE A 57 20.21 1.18 -4.07
C ILE A 57 18.75 1.44 -3.65
N ARG A 58 18.12 0.53 -2.89
CA ARG A 58 16.74 0.78 -2.41
C ARG A 58 16.68 2.01 -1.51
N GLN A 59 17.61 2.13 -0.59
CA GLN A 59 17.66 3.25 0.37
C GLN A 59 17.91 4.58 -0.33
N GLN A 60 18.76 4.61 -1.37
CA GLN A 60 19.02 5.82 -2.16
C GLN A 60 17.75 6.36 -2.83
N PHE A 61 16.92 5.50 -3.42
CA PHE A 61 15.72 5.92 -4.15
C PHE A 61 14.49 6.12 -3.25
N ARG A 62 14.48 5.54 -2.05
CA ARG A 62 13.32 5.53 -1.15
C ARG A 62 12.77 6.94 -0.83
N PRO A 63 13.58 7.96 -0.49
CA PRO A 63 13.07 9.28 -0.14
C PRO A 63 12.26 9.93 -1.29
N GLU A 64 12.80 9.87 -2.51
CA GLU A 64 12.17 10.45 -3.70
C GLU A 64 10.88 9.69 -4.05
N VAL A 65 10.88 8.36 -3.95
CA VAL A 65 9.69 7.53 -4.15
C VAL A 65 8.59 7.89 -3.16
N GLU A 66 8.91 8.01 -1.87
CA GLU A 66 7.92 8.34 -0.84
C GLU A 66 7.38 9.77 -1.01
N LYS A 67 8.24 10.73 -1.37
CA LYS A 67 7.83 12.09 -1.71
C LYS A 67 6.81 12.12 -2.86
N LEU A 68 7.09 11.42 -3.97
CA LEU A 68 6.19 11.36 -5.13
C LEU A 68 4.88 10.63 -4.82
N LYS A 69 4.92 9.56 -4.01
CA LYS A 69 3.70 8.87 -3.56
C LYS A 69 2.82 9.77 -2.72
N ASN A 70 3.39 10.47 -1.74
CA ASN A 70 2.65 11.39 -0.89
C ASN A 70 1.98 12.50 -1.73
N LYS A 71 2.72 13.06 -2.69
CA LYS A 71 2.17 14.04 -3.65
C LYS A 71 1.02 13.44 -4.47
N LEU A 72 1.19 12.23 -5.00
CA LEU A 72 0.15 11.55 -5.78
C LEU A 72 -1.11 11.30 -4.95
N ASP A 73 -0.96 10.90 -3.69
CA ASP A 73 -2.09 10.64 -2.79
C ASP A 73 -2.84 11.92 -2.43
N GLN A 74 -2.13 13.03 -2.22
CA GLN A 74 -2.74 14.35 -2.06
C GLN A 74 -3.53 14.76 -3.30
N LEU A 75 -2.93 14.68 -4.49
CA LEU A 75 -3.62 15.04 -5.74
C LEU A 75 -4.86 14.17 -6.00
N ARG A 76 -4.82 12.89 -5.60
CA ARG A 76 -5.99 12.00 -5.67
C ARG A 76 -7.08 12.38 -4.67
N GLN A 77 -6.71 12.87 -3.48
CA GLN A 77 -7.68 13.41 -2.52
C GLN A 77 -8.34 14.66 -3.09
N ASP A 78 -7.56 15.61 -3.62
CA ASP A 78 -8.05 16.82 -4.27
C ASP A 78 -9.00 16.48 -5.42
N MET A 79 -8.63 15.53 -6.28
CA MET A 79 -9.48 15.06 -7.37
C MET A 79 -10.82 14.48 -6.88
N ARG A 80 -10.83 13.74 -5.77
CA ARG A 80 -12.09 13.23 -5.18
C ARG A 80 -12.97 14.36 -4.65
N GLN A 81 -12.37 15.40 -4.07
CA GLN A 81 -13.08 16.59 -3.62
C GLN A 81 -13.66 17.37 -4.81
N LEU A 82 -12.87 17.58 -5.87
CA LEU A 82 -13.35 18.27 -7.08
C LEU A 82 -14.54 17.54 -7.72
N ASN A 83 -14.47 16.21 -7.84
CA ASN A 83 -15.57 15.39 -8.40
C ASN A 83 -16.87 15.43 -7.57
N SER A 84 -16.81 15.81 -6.29
CA SER A 84 -17.98 15.92 -5.40
C SER A 84 -18.43 17.38 -5.19
N SER A 85 -17.86 18.31 -5.95
CA SER A 85 -18.14 19.75 -5.89
C SER A 85 -18.71 20.27 -7.22
N ASN A 86 -19.02 21.56 -7.29
CA ASN A 86 -19.41 22.24 -8.54
C ASN A 86 -18.20 22.63 -9.40
N ALA A 87 -17.10 21.87 -9.34
CA ALA A 87 -15.90 22.13 -10.12
C ALA A 87 -16.19 22.00 -11.63
N SER A 88 -15.55 22.84 -12.43
CA SER A 88 -15.68 22.76 -13.89
C SER A 88 -14.86 21.59 -14.46
N ASP A 89 -15.25 21.12 -15.65
CA ASP A 89 -14.47 20.14 -16.42
C ASP A 89 -13.02 20.58 -16.62
N GLN A 90 -12.76 21.88 -16.74
CA GLN A 90 -11.41 22.41 -16.88
C GLN A 90 -10.57 22.18 -15.60
N GLN A 91 -11.16 22.37 -14.42
CA GLN A 91 -10.49 22.11 -13.15
C GLN A 91 -10.19 20.62 -12.98
N LEU A 92 -11.12 19.75 -13.35
CA LEU A 92 -10.92 18.29 -13.34
C LEU A 92 -9.81 17.88 -14.31
N ARG A 93 -9.79 18.40 -15.54
CA ARG A 93 -8.73 18.11 -16.52
C ARG A 93 -7.37 18.58 -16.04
N ALA A 94 -7.27 19.77 -15.45
CA ALA A 94 -6.02 20.28 -14.88
C ALA A 94 -5.50 19.36 -13.76
N LYS A 95 -6.37 18.97 -12.81
CA LYS A 95 -5.97 18.05 -11.74
C LYS A 95 -5.58 16.67 -12.26
N PHE A 96 -6.24 16.19 -13.32
CA PHE A 96 -5.86 14.94 -13.98
C PHE A 96 -4.47 15.02 -14.60
N GLN A 97 -4.12 16.12 -15.27
CA GLN A 97 -2.79 16.34 -15.83
C GLN A 97 -1.70 16.36 -14.75
N GLU A 98 -1.96 17.02 -13.60
CA GLU A 98 -1.04 16.98 -12.45
C GLU A 98 -0.80 15.55 -11.94
N ILE A 99 -1.87 14.75 -11.84
CA ILE A 99 -1.78 13.33 -11.46
C ILE A 99 -0.93 12.54 -12.46
N GLN A 100 -1.13 12.77 -13.77
CA GLN A 100 -0.36 12.08 -14.80
C GLN A 100 1.11 12.44 -14.77
N ALA A 101 1.45 13.71 -14.56
CA ALA A 101 2.83 14.14 -14.41
C ALA A 101 3.54 13.39 -13.28
N VAL A 102 2.95 13.37 -12.07
CA VAL A 102 3.55 12.66 -10.91
C VAL A 102 3.63 11.15 -11.12
N LYS A 103 2.66 10.56 -11.83
CA LYS A 103 2.73 9.14 -12.21
C LYS A 103 3.92 8.86 -13.14
N ASN A 104 4.16 9.73 -14.12
CA ASN A 104 5.28 9.60 -15.04
C ASN A 104 6.62 9.71 -14.29
N ASP A 105 6.77 10.72 -13.42
CA ASP A 105 7.95 10.89 -12.57
C ASP A 105 8.23 9.63 -11.74
N LEU A 106 7.18 9.02 -11.18
CA LEU A 106 7.31 7.80 -10.38
C LEU A 106 7.73 6.58 -11.22
N GLU A 107 7.23 6.45 -12.45
CA GLU A 107 7.61 5.36 -13.35
C GLU A 107 9.04 5.52 -13.87
N GLU A 108 9.46 6.75 -14.18
CA GLU A 108 10.85 7.07 -14.54
C GLU A 108 11.80 6.73 -13.40
N LEU A 109 11.49 7.16 -12.17
CA LEU A 109 12.32 6.87 -11.00
C LEU A 109 12.43 5.36 -10.72
N ARG A 110 11.34 4.61 -10.91
CA ARG A 110 11.34 3.14 -10.80
C ARG A 110 12.17 2.47 -11.89
N PHE A 111 12.16 3.05 -13.09
CA PHE A 111 12.98 2.58 -14.20
C PHE A 111 14.46 2.76 -13.89
N GLU A 112 14.86 3.94 -13.41
CA GLU A 112 16.23 4.21 -12.98
C GLU A 112 16.68 3.30 -11.84
N GLN A 113 15.83 3.09 -10.84
CA GLN A 113 16.10 2.12 -9.77
C GLN A 113 16.33 0.70 -10.35
N LYS A 114 15.51 0.28 -11.32
CA LYS A 114 15.66 -1.02 -11.99
C LYS A 114 16.97 -1.10 -12.78
N LEU A 115 17.41 -0.02 -13.43
CA LEU A 115 18.70 0.02 -14.13
C LEU A 115 19.86 -0.12 -13.15
N ALA A 116 19.83 0.60 -12.02
CA ALA A 116 20.84 0.48 -10.97
C ALA A 116 20.91 -0.97 -10.43
N MET A 117 19.76 -1.57 -10.10
CA MET A 117 19.72 -2.98 -9.65
C MET A 117 20.26 -3.95 -10.70
N ARG A 118 19.99 -3.72 -11.99
CA ARG A 118 20.49 -4.57 -13.08
C ARG A 118 22.01 -4.63 -13.11
N GLN A 119 22.71 -3.55 -12.76
CA GLN A 119 24.17 -3.50 -12.75
C GLN A 119 24.79 -4.42 -11.69
N VAL A 120 24.08 -4.70 -10.60
CA VAL A 120 24.53 -5.59 -9.51
C VAL A 120 24.36 -7.09 -9.85
N LEU A 121 23.34 -7.41 -10.65
CA LEU A 121 22.98 -8.79 -10.98
C LEU A 121 23.82 -9.34 -12.15
N THR A 122 24.15 -10.64 -12.07
CA THR A 122 24.76 -11.36 -13.20
C THR A 122 23.78 -11.54 -14.37
N PRO A 123 24.25 -11.80 -15.60
CA PRO A 123 23.37 -12.10 -16.73
C PRO A 123 22.33 -13.20 -16.44
N GLU A 124 22.74 -14.28 -15.77
CA GLU A 124 21.90 -15.43 -15.43
C GLU A 124 20.83 -15.04 -14.40
N GLN A 125 21.21 -14.26 -13.38
CA GLN A 125 20.27 -13.72 -12.39
C GLN A 125 19.25 -12.77 -13.03
N ARG A 126 19.65 -12.00 -14.05
CA ARG A 126 18.71 -11.12 -14.80
C ARG A 126 17.67 -11.93 -15.56
N VAL A 127 18.08 -13.01 -16.22
CA VAL A 127 17.16 -13.94 -16.92
C VAL A 127 16.20 -14.57 -15.91
N LYS A 128 16.71 -15.08 -14.78
CA LYS A 128 15.88 -15.64 -13.72
C LYS A 128 14.87 -14.61 -13.19
N MET A 129 15.31 -13.37 -12.93
CA MET A 129 14.42 -12.29 -12.50
C MET A 129 13.32 -11.96 -13.53
N ALA A 130 13.61 -12.06 -14.83
CA ALA A 130 12.60 -11.86 -15.88
C ALA A 130 11.54 -12.95 -15.85
N ASN A 131 11.94 -14.22 -15.79
CA ASN A 131 11.02 -15.36 -15.74
C ASN A 131 10.09 -15.31 -14.51
N LEU A 132 10.64 -14.92 -13.35
CA LEU A 132 9.85 -14.73 -12.12
C LEU A 132 8.82 -13.59 -12.22
N ARG A 133 9.05 -12.60 -13.07
CA ARG A 133 8.09 -11.50 -13.32
C ARG A 133 6.98 -11.91 -14.27
N GLU A 134 7.26 -12.76 -15.25
CA GLU A 134 6.28 -13.25 -16.22
C GLU A 134 5.29 -14.25 -15.59
N GLY A 135 5.74 -15.09 -14.67
CA GLY A 135 4.89 -16.04 -13.95
C GLY A 135 3.91 -15.42 -12.95
N ARG A 136 3.87 -14.09 -12.80
CA ARG A 136 2.94 -13.41 -11.90
C ARG A 136 1.68 -12.98 -12.65
N PRO A 137 0.47 -13.33 -12.16
CA PRO A 137 -0.76 -12.73 -12.66
C PRO A 137 -0.61 -11.21 -12.60
N ARG A 138 -0.81 -10.54 -13.73
CA ARG A 138 -0.81 -9.08 -13.76
C ARG A 138 -1.99 -8.62 -12.91
N ALA A 139 -1.71 -8.24 -11.66
CA ALA A 139 -2.72 -7.60 -10.82
C ALA A 139 -3.18 -6.36 -11.58
N ASN A 140 -4.48 -6.33 -11.90
CA ASN A 140 -5.16 -5.31 -12.70
C ASN A 140 -4.54 -3.92 -12.51
N ARG A 141 -3.84 -3.44 -13.54
CA ARG A 141 -3.57 -2.01 -13.70
C ARG A 141 -4.77 -1.43 -14.44
N PHE A 142 -5.80 -1.05 -13.68
CA PHE A 142 -6.84 -0.11 -14.09
C PHE A 142 -6.55 1.22 -13.41
#